data_AF-A0A950XRV4-F1
#
_entry.id   AF-A0A950XRV4-F1
#
_cell.length_a   1.000
_cell.length_b   1.000
_cell.length_c   1.000
_cell.angle_alpha   90.00
_cell.angle_beta   90.00
_cell.angle_gamma   90.00
#
_symmetry.space_group_name_H-M   'P 1'
#
loop_
_entity.id
_entity.type
_entity.pdbx_description
1 polymer ?
#
loop_
_entity_poly.entity_id
_entity_poly.type
_entity_poly.pdbx_seq_one_letter_code
_entity_poly.pdbx_strand_id
1 'polypeptide(L)'
;MGSHVIVEGIDLDLDELQIMPGLVNAHDHLHFSLFPRLGLGPYENATEWARDIYHPDREPVRSHLAVPKSLRLIWGGLRNLLAGVTTVCHHDEYHPAFDSGFPIRVVKRFGWAHSLAFTEDVRGRFETTPADQPFIIHLAEGTDADAAGEIFKLHELGALTERTVVVHAVGLTAEGWDLLRRAGAAAVWCPRSNLFTVGRTLPRQVIDSGVRIALGTDSSLTSEGDFLDEIQFAKSMTACARKIAIQGAHDVLRTPKHRGDWIATRRFGEAPELVVIDGEIRLISPKLAKYLPQSVCECFHRIQVEDRPAVLVRWDVPALLEETSRYLNPIRLAGRLVCGAGCHPAAGC
;
A
#
# COMPACT_ATOMS: atom_id res chain seq x y z
N MET A 1 16.26 28.08 -5.24
CA MET A 1 14.86 27.96 -4.78
C MET A 1 14.91 28.08 -3.28
N GLY A 2 14.08 28.91 -2.66
CA GLY A 2 14.07 29.05 -1.20
C GLY A 2 13.68 27.73 -0.53
N SER A 3 14.16 27.52 0.69
CA SER A 3 13.74 26.39 1.55
C SER A 3 12.27 26.50 1.99
N HIS A 4 11.68 27.68 1.83
CA HIS A 4 10.32 28.00 2.23
C HIS A 4 9.25 27.57 1.22
N VAL A 5 8.18 26.95 1.73
CA VAL A 5 6.99 26.57 0.95
C VAL A 5 5.74 26.96 1.70
N ILE A 6 4.78 27.57 0.99
CA ILE A 6 3.48 27.94 1.54
C ILE A 6 2.48 26.81 1.31
N VAL A 7 1.90 26.29 2.39
CA VAL A 7 0.86 25.24 2.38
C VAL A 7 -0.26 25.67 3.30
N GLU A 8 -1.51 25.67 2.84
CA GLU A 8 -2.66 26.18 3.63
C GLU A 8 -2.45 27.62 4.15
N GLY A 9 -1.65 28.43 3.45
CA GLY A 9 -1.29 29.79 3.89
C GLY A 9 -0.21 29.83 5.00
N ILE A 10 0.36 28.68 5.38
CA ILE A 10 1.41 28.54 6.37
C ILE A 10 2.76 28.46 5.66
N ASP A 11 3.70 29.33 6.05
CA ASP A 11 5.06 29.33 5.53
C ASP A 11 5.93 28.32 6.30
N LEU A 12 6.31 27.24 5.64
CA LEU A 12 7.12 26.16 6.20
C LEU A 12 8.54 26.24 5.66
N ASP A 13 9.52 26.32 6.56
CA ASP A 13 10.93 26.16 6.22
C ASP A 13 11.29 24.68 6.12
N LEU A 14 11.47 24.20 4.88
CA LEU A 14 11.81 22.83 4.53
C LEU A 14 13.31 22.66 4.27
N ASP A 15 14.17 23.47 4.90
CA ASP A 15 15.62 23.34 4.75
C ASP A 15 16.08 21.90 5.05
N GLU A 16 17.05 21.43 4.26
CA GLU A 16 17.56 20.04 4.25
C GLU A 16 16.55 18.95 3.82
N LEU A 17 15.32 19.29 3.44
CA LEU A 17 14.33 18.33 2.94
C LEU A 17 14.23 18.34 1.42
N GLN A 18 13.95 17.15 0.87
CA GLN A 18 13.63 16.94 -0.54
C GLN A 18 12.12 16.90 -0.70
N ILE A 19 11.58 17.76 -1.57
CA ILE A 19 10.19 17.71 -2.01
C ILE A 19 10.08 16.65 -3.10
N MET A 20 9.16 15.72 -2.91
CA MET A 20 8.89 14.62 -3.84
C MET A 20 7.38 14.50 -4.10
N PRO A 21 6.94 14.01 -5.27
CA PRO A 21 5.55 13.62 -5.45
C PRO A 21 5.10 12.65 -4.36
N GLY A 22 3.80 12.70 -4.00
CA GLY A 22 3.20 11.73 -3.09
C GLY A 22 3.44 10.30 -3.58
N LEU A 23 3.77 9.38 -2.67
CA LEU A 23 3.99 7.99 -3.05
C LEU A 23 2.64 7.32 -3.35
N VAL A 24 2.66 6.35 -4.26
CA VAL A 24 1.47 5.58 -4.63
C VAL A 24 1.73 4.10 -4.40
N ASN A 25 0.99 3.52 -3.46
CA ASN A 25 1.05 2.10 -3.19
C ASN A 25 0.08 1.38 -4.13
N ALA A 26 0.63 0.64 -5.09
CA ALA A 26 -0.14 0.15 -6.23
C ALA A 26 -0.99 -1.09 -5.94
N HIS A 27 -0.83 -1.69 -4.76
CA HIS A 27 -1.63 -2.83 -4.32
C HIS A 27 -1.50 -3.01 -2.81
N ASP A 28 -2.64 -3.01 -2.10
CA ASP A 28 -2.74 -3.14 -0.65
C ASP A 28 -4.11 -3.73 -0.24
N HIS A 29 -4.13 -4.50 0.84
CA HIS A 29 -5.36 -4.89 1.54
C HIS A 29 -5.49 -4.14 2.86
N LEU A 30 -5.94 -2.87 2.80
CA LEU A 30 -5.94 -1.93 3.93
C LEU A 30 -6.50 -2.50 5.23
N HIS A 31 -7.62 -3.22 5.13
CA HIS A 31 -8.35 -3.79 6.25
C HIS A 31 -7.62 -4.93 7.00
N PHE A 32 -6.49 -5.40 6.47
CA PHE A 32 -5.65 -6.37 7.17
C PHE A 32 -4.57 -5.72 8.02
N SER A 33 -4.34 -4.41 7.96
CA SER A 33 -3.16 -3.77 8.58
C SER A 33 -2.99 -3.98 10.10
N LEU A 34 -4.03 -4.40 10.82
CA LEU A 34 -3.92 -4.77 12.25
C LEU A 34 -3.53 -6.23 12.47
N PHE A 35 -3.69 -7.09 11.47
CA PHE A 35 -3.43 -8.52 11.56
C PHE A 35 -1.94 -8.79 11.64
N PRO A 36 -1.53 -9.78 12.45
CA PRO A 36 -0.17 -10.32 12.36
C PRO A 36 -0.01 -11.06 11.05
N ARG A 37 1.24 -11.33 10.70
CA ARG A 37 1.57 -12.24 9.60
C ARG A 37 1.04 -13.65 9.92
N LEU A 38 0.40 -14.29 8.94
CA LEU A 38 -0.23 -15.60 9.06
C LEU A 38 0.38 -16.59 8.07
N GLY A 39 0.46 -17.84 8.50
CA GLY A 39 1.11 -18.91 7.75
C GLY A 39 2.58 -19.07 8.13
N LEU A 40 3.17 -20.17 7.67
CA LEU A 40 4.56 -20.53 7.99
C LEU A 40 5.48 -20.45 6.78
N GLY A 41 4.95 -20.63 5.56
CA GLY A 41 5.66 -20.46 4.30
C GLY A 41 6.96 -21.28 4.13
N PRO A 42 7.53 -21.31 2.93
CA PRO A 42 6.85 -20.98 1.67
C PRO A 42 5.82 -22.07 1.30
N TYR A 43 4.78 -21.67 0.56
CA TYR A 43 3.76 -22.52 -0.05
C TYR A 43 4.04 -22.67 -1.55
N GLU A 44 3.44 -23.66 -2.22
CA GLU A 44 3.57 -23.79 -3.67
C GLU A 44 2.89 -22.63 -4.40
N ASN A 45 1.75 -22.17 -3.89
CA ASN A 45 0.98 -21.03 -4.40
C ASN A 45 0.12 -20.35 -3.32
N ALA A 46 -0.42 -19.18 -3.65
CA ALA A 46 -1.27 -18.39 -2.75
C ALA A 46 -2.60 -19.05 -2.37
N THR A 47 -3.12 -19.96 -3.21
CA THR A 47 -4.36 -20.69 -2.89
C THR A 47 -4.12 -21.69 -1.75
N GLU A 48 -2.95 -22.33 -1.73
CA GLU A 48 -2.53 -23.19 -0.62
C GLU A 48 -2.36 -22.39 0.67
N TRP A 49 -1.63 -21.27 0.61
CA TRP A 49 -1.49 -20.35 1.74
C TRP A 49 -2.85 -19.90 2.28
N ALA A 50 -3.76 -19.46 1.40
CA ALA A 50 -5.10 -19.01 1.80
C ALA A 50 -5.89 -20.11 2.52
N ARG A 51 -5.79 -21.37 2.08
CA ARG A 51 -6.44 -22.51 2.76
C ARG A 51 -5.86 -22.79 4.14
N ASP A 52 -4.55 -22.63 4.31
CA ASP A 52 -3.87 -22.83 5.60
C ASP A 52 -4.25 -21.75 6.62
N ILE A 53 -4.35 -20.49 6.18
CA ILE A 53 -4.58 -19.37 7.11
C ILE A 53 -6.06 -19.05 7.34
N TYR A 54 -6.97 -19.49 6.47
CA TYR A 54 -8.39 -19.10 6.54
C TYR A 54 -9.14 -19.89 7.61
N HIS A 55 -9.03 -19.40 8.84
CA HIS A 55 -9.73 -19.92 10.01
C HIS A 55 -10.37 -18.77 10.81
N PRO A 56 -11.50 -18.21 10.33
CA PRO A 56 -12.09 -16.99 10.91
C PRO A 56 -12.50 -17.13 12.39
N ASP A 57 -12.80 -18.33 12.84
CA ASP A 57 -13.19 -18.62 14.22
C ASP A 57 -12.00 -18.88 15.16
N ARG A 58 -10.76 -18.85 14.66
CA ARG A 58 -9.55 -19.12 15.44
C ARG A 58 -8.74 -17.85 15.70
N GLU A 59 -8.03 -17.82 16.83
CA GLU A 59 -7.03 -16.77 17.07
C GLU A 59 -5.84 -16.94 16.11
N PRO A 60 -5.21 -15.83 15.67
CA PRO A 60 -5.56 -14.44 15.98
C PRO A 60 -6.67 -13.87 15.07
N VAL A 61 -7.09 -14.57 14.00
CA VAL A 61 -8.03 -14.05 13.00
C VAL A 61 -9.35 -13.57 13.62
N ARG A 62 -9.91 -14.35 14.56
CA ARG A 62 -11.17 -14.05 15.23
C ARG A 62 -11.16 -12.70 15.95
N SER A 63 -10.16 -12.44 16.79
CA SER A 63 -10.06 -11.17 17.54
C SER A 63 -9.85 -9.98 16.61
N HIS A 64 -9.11 -10.16 15.52
CA HIS A 64 -8.87 -9.09 14.55
C HIS A 64 -10.09 -8.80 13.67
N LEU A 65 -10.86 -9.82 13.29
CA LEU A 65 -12.14 -9.64 12.60
C LEU A 65 -13.22 -9.00 13.47
N ALA A 66 -13.12 -9.13 14.81
CA ALA A 66 -14.02 -8.46 15.73
C ALA A 66 -13.86 -6.93 15.70
N VAL A 67 -12.70 -6.40 15.27
CA VAL A 67 -12.51 -4.98 15.02
C VAL A 67 -13.37 -4.57 13.80
N PRO A 68 -14.26 -3.56 13.94
CA PRO A 68 -15.06 -3.06 12.82
C PRO A 68 -14.23 -2.78 11.57
N LYS A 69 -14.73 -3.21 10.39
CA LYS A 69 -14.00 -3.06 9.12
C LYS A 69 -13.61 -1.61 8.84
N SER A 70 -14.47 -0.64 9.17
CA SER A 70 -14.16 0.80 9.06
C SER A 70 -12.92 1.21 9.84
N LEU A 71 -12.78 0.76 11.10
CA LEU A 71 -11.59 1.03 11.93
C LEU A 71 -10.34 0.37 11.34
N ARG A 72 -10.45 -0.88 10.89
CA ARG A 72 -9.33 -1.58 10.25
C ARG A 72 -8.86 -0.87 8.97
N LEU A 73 -9.80 -0.35 8.17
CA LEU A 73 -9.49 0.44 7.00
C LEU A 73 -8.76 1.74 7.36
N ILE A 74 -9.24 2.48 8.38
CA ILE A 74 -8.58 3.70 8.86
C ILE A 74 -7.14 3.42 9.28
N TRP A 75 -6.89 2.34 10.02
CA TRP A 75 -5.53 1.92 10.37
C TRP A 75 -4.67 1.64 9.14
N GLY A 76 -5.21 0.98 8.10
CA GLY A 76 -4.51 0.80 6.84
C GLY A 76 -4.21 2.10 6.10
N GLY A 77 -5.14 3.08 6.15
CA GLY A 77 -4.93 4.43 5.65
C GLY A 77 -3.78 5.13 6.38
N LEU A 78 -3.76 5.07 7.72
CA LEU A 78 -2.69 5.62 8.54
C LEU A 78 -1.35 4.93 8.30
N ARG A 79 -1.30 3.60 8.16
CA ARG A 79 -0.07 2.85 7.80
C ARG A 79 0.59 3.43 6.55
N ASN A 80 -0.23 3.68 5.53
CA ASN A 80 0.21 4.23 4.26
C ASN A 80 0.59 5.73 4.40
N LEU A 81 -0.21 6.55 5.10
CA LEU A 81 0.11 7.96 5.35
C LEU A 81 1.47 8.14 6.05
N LEU A 82 1.72 7.34 7.09
CA LEU A 82 2.98 7.36 7.85
C LEU A 82 4.21 7.01 6.99
N ALA A 83 4.00 6.27 5.90
CA ALA A 83 5.02 5.92 4.92
C ALA A 83 5.15 6.95 3.78
N GLY A 84 4.38 8.05 3.80
CA GLY A 84 4.37 9.06 2.74
C GLY A 84 3.54 8.68 1.50
N VAL A 85 2.72 7.63 1.60
CA VAL A 85 1.76 7.26 0.56
C VAL A 85 0.58 8.23 0.61
N THR A 86 0.26 8.85 -0.52
CA THR A 86 -0.90 9.75 -0.64
C THR A 86 -2.04 9.09 -1.41
N THR A 87 -1.76 8.05 -2.19
CA THR A 87 -2.75 7.27 -2.93
C THR A 87 -2.48 5.77 -2.81
N VAL A 88 -3.51 4.97 -2.54
CA VAL A 88 -3.42 3.51 -2.47
C VAL A 88 -4.45 2.83 -3.35
N CYS A 89 -4.05 1.75 -4.01
CA CYS A 89 -4.98 0.84 -4.66
C CYS A 89 -5.37 -0.27 -3.68
N HIS A 90 -6.56 -0.13 -3.08
CA HIS A 90 -7.12 -1.16 -2.22
C HIS A 90 -7.70 -2.30 -3.08
N HIS A 91 -7.13 -3.50 -3.01
CA HIS A 91 -7.53 -4.63 -3.86
C HIS A 91 -8.67 -5.43 -3.23
N ASP A 92 -9.77 -4.76 -2.93
CA ASP A 92 -11.02 -5.35 -2.45
C ASP A 92 -12.20 -4.47 -2.93
N GLU A 93 -13.41 -4.83 -2.53
CA GLU A 93 -14.59 -3.99 -2.74
C GLU A 93 -14.41 -2.59 -2.12
N TYR A 94 -14.75 -1.55 -2.91
CA TYR A 94 -14.68 -0.17 -2.44
C TYR A 94 -15.64 0.04 -1.27
N HIS A 95 -15.14 0.61 -0.18
CA HIS A 95 -15.90 0.77 1.05
C HIS A 95 -16.32 2.25 1.24
N PRO A 96 -17.57 2.55 1.65
CA PRO A 96 -18.04 3.92 1.84
C PRO A 96 -17.20 4.75 2.84
N ALA A 97 -16.51 4.10 3.78
CA ALA A 97 -15.59 4.76 4.71
C ALA A 97 -14.46 5.54 4.01
N PHE A 98 -14.12 5.20 2.76
CA PHE A 98 -13.10 5.93 1.99
C PHE A 98 -13.56 7.33 1.56
N ASP A 99 -14.88 7.56 1.45
CA ASP A 99 -15.43 8.86 1.04
C ASP A 99 -15.59 9.84 2.23
N SER A 100 -15.39 9.37 3.47
CA SER A 100 -15.63 10.13 4.72
C SER A 100 -14.34 10.70 5.33
N GLY A 101 -13.63 11.52 4.58
CA GLY A 101 -12.44 12.23 5.08
C GLY A 101 -11.24 11.32 5.36
N PHE A 102 -11.15 10.16 4.71
CA PHE A 102 -10.16 9.10 4.90
C PHE A 102 -8.69 9.60 4.90
N PRO A 103 -7.73 8.94 5.60
CA PRO A 103 -6.39 9.48 5.79
C PRO A 103 -5.60 9.76 4.51
N ILE A 104 -5.91 9.03 3.43
CA ILE A 104 -5.24 9.06 2.13
C ILE A 104 -6.27 8.87 1.01
N ARG A 105 -5.89 9.10 -0.25
CA ARG A 105 -6.75 8.80 -1.39
C ARG A 105 -6.78 7.30 -1.67
N VAL A 106 -7.96 6.75 -1.94
CA VAL A 106 -8.13 5.37 -2.40
C VAL A 106 -8.56 5.38 -3.86
N VAL A 107 -7.91 4.56 -4.69
CA VAL A 107 -8.27 4.43 -6.11
C VAL A 107 -9.71 3.89 -6.19
N LYS A 108 -10.59 4.62 -6.89
CA LYS A 108 -12.02 4.28 -7.04
C LYS A 108 -12.38 3.71 -8.42
N ARG A 109 -11.55 4.00 -9.43
CA ARG A 109 -11.84 3.76 -10.85
C ARG A 109 -10.95 2.66 -11.41
N PHE A 110 -11.34 1.41 -11.16
CA PHE A 110 -10.71 0.23 -11.75
C PHE A 110 -11.70 -0.93 -11.74
N GLY A 111 -11.53 -1.86 -12.66
CA GLY A 111 -12.15 -3.17 -12.55
C GLY A 111 -11.22 -4.14 -11.84
N TRP A 112 -11.77 -5.15 -11.18
CA TRP A 112 -10.93 -6.14 -10.51
C TRP A 112 -11.58 -7.52 -10.42
N ALA A 113 -10.71 -8.52 -10.39
CA ALA A 113 -11.00 -9.87 -9.93
C ALA A 113 -10.03 -10.22 -8.81
N HIS A 114 -10.40 -11.14 -7.93
CA HIS A 114 -9.47 -11.61 -6.91
C HIS A 114 -8.34 -12.37 -7.60
N SER A 115 -8.64 -13.53 -8.19
CA SER A 115 -7.74 -14.36 -8.99
C SER A 115 -8.57 -15.29 -9.89
N LEU A 116 -7.94 -16.07 -10.76
CA LEU A 116 -8.63 -17.10 -11.54
C LEU A 116 -9.27 -18.19 -10.64
N ALA A 117 -8.69 -18.44 -9.46
CA ALA A 117 -9.19 -19.45 -8.53
C ALA A 117 -10.39 -18.98 -7.69
N PHE A 118 -10.47 -17.68 -7.39
CA PHE A 118 -11.46 -17.11 -6.46
C PHE A 118 -12.48 -16.20 -7.15
N THR A 119 -12.50 -16.12 -8.47
CA THR A 119 -13.48 -15.34 -9.23
C THR A 119 -13.98 -16.14 -10.41
N GLU A 120 -15.26 -16.51 -10.39
CA GLU A 120 -15.86 -17.34 -11.45
C GLU A 120 -15.98 -16.59 -12.78
N ASP A 121 -16.37 -15.31 -12.76
CA ASP A 121 -16.63 -14.51 -13.97
C ASP A 121 -15.56 -13.42 -14.21
N VAL A 122 -14.31 -13.84 -14.39
CA VAL A 122 -13.21 -12.89 -14.69
C VAL A 122 -13.46 -12.16 -16.01
N ARG A 123 -13.98 -12.85 -17.02
CA ARG A 123 -14.25 -12.28 -18.34
C ARG A 123 -15.33 -11.20 -18.29
N GLY A 124 -16.48 -11.48 -17.68
CA GLY A 124 -17.56 -10.49 -17.56
C GLY A 124 -17.15 -9.26 -16.75
N ARG A 125 -16.38 -9.45 -15.67
CA ARG A 125 -15.78 -8.32 -14.92
C ARG A 125 -14.82 -7.49 -15.79
N PHE A 126 -13.99 -8.13 -16.61
CA PHE A 126 -13.12 -7.42 -17.55
C PHE A 126 -13.91 -6.66 -18.62
N GLU A 127 -14.94 -7.27 -19.20
CA GLU A 127 -15.78 -6.67 -20.24
C GLU A 127 -16.60 -5.48 -19.72
N THR A 128 -17.04 -5.52 -18.47
CA THR A 128 -17.75 -4.42 -17.80
C THR A 128 -16.82 -3.33 -17.26
N THR A 129 -15.51 -3.57 -17.23
CA THR A 129 -14.51 -2.56 -16.83
C THR A 129 -14.38 -1.50 -17.92
N PRO A 130 -14.59 -0.20 -17.61
CA PRO A 130 -14.47 0.87 -18.61
C PRO A 130 -13.10 0.89 -19.31
N ALA A 131 -13.10 1.23 -20.60
CA ALA A 131 -11.90 1.20 -21.44
C ALA A 131 -10.75 2.12 -20.96
N ASP A 132 -11.09 3.17 -20.22
CA ASP A 132 -10.11 4.11 -19.65
C ASP A 132 -9.56 3.67 -18.29
N GLN A 133 -10.04 2.55 -17.74
CA GLN A 133 -9.68 2.04 -16.42
C GLN A 133 -8.86 0.76 -16.50
N PRO A 134 -7.95 0.53 -15.54
CA PRO A 134 -7.22 -0.73 -15.47
C PRO A 134 -8.16 -1.86 -14.97
N PHE A 135 -7.82 -3.08 -15.35
CA PHE A 135 -8.39 -4.31 -14.78
C PHE A 135 -7.31 -5.03 -13.98
N ILE A 136 -7.48 -5.14 -12.66
CA ILE A 136 -6.46 -5.62 -11.73
C ILE A 136 -6.83 -7.01 -11.21
N ILE A 137 -5.88 -7.94 -11.22
CA ILE A 137 -6.11 -9.35 -10.80
C ILE A 137 -4.83 -9.95 -10.20
N HIS A 138 -4.95 -10.74 -9.13
CA HIS A 138 -3.82 -11.58 -8.68
C HIS A 138 -3.58 -12.69 -9.70
N LEU A 139 -2.33 -12.84 -10.13
CA LEU A 139 -1.98 -13.81 -11.16
C LEU A 139 -0.55 -14.31 -10.98
N ALA A 140 -0.36 -15.61 -11.18
CA ALA A 140 0.88 -16.33 -11.03
C ALA A 140 1.53 -16.08 -9.66
N GLU A 141 0.75 -16.05 -8.59
CA GLU A 141 1.26 -15.96 -7.21
C GLU A 141 1.61 -17.36 -6.69
N GLY A 142 2.67 -17.93 -7.26
CA GLY A 142 3.10 -19.30 -7.00
C GLY A 142 4.35 -19.67 -7.76
N THR A 143 4.84 -20.88 -7.49
CA THR A 143 6.05 -21.44 -8.12
C THR A 143 5.78 -22.76 -8.82
N ASP A 144 4.54 -23.24 -8.79
CA ASP A 144 4.07 -24.45 -9.44
C ASP A 144 3.67 -24.24 -10.90
N ALA A 145 3.30 -25.35 -11.56
CA ALA A 145 2.87 -25.34 -12.95
C ALA A 145 1.52 -24.65 -13.17
N ASP A 146 0.64 -24.67 -12.16
CA ASP A 146 -0.66 -24.02 -12.25
C ASP A 146 -0.52 -22.50 -12.30
N ALA A 147 0.27 -21.91 -11.39
CA ALA A 147 0.60 -20.49 -11.37
C ALA A 147 1.29 -20.05 -12.67
N ALA A 148 2.21 -20.86 -13.19
CA ALA A 148 2.87 -20.60 -14.48
C ALA A 148 1.88 -20.58 -15.66
N GLY A 149 0.81 -21.38 -15.59
CA GLY A 149 -0.23 -21.48 -16.61
C GLY A 149 -1.27 -20.36 -16.60
N GLU A 150 -1.40 -19.60 -15.52
CA GLU A 150 -2.50 -18.65 -15.32
C GLU A 150 -2.55 -17.53 -16.37
N ILE A 151 -1.40 -17.07 -16.86
CA ILE A 151 -1.35 -16.02 -17.88
C ILE A 151 -1.89 -16.47 -19.24
N PHE A 152 -1.70 -17.74 -19.60
CA PHE A 152 -2.24 -18.29 -20.83
C PHE A 152 -3.75 -18.45 -20.71
N LYS A 153 -4.25 -18.91 -19.56
CA LYS A 153 -5.69 -18.96 -19.25
C LYS A 153 -6.33 -17.57 -19.33
N LEU A 154 -5.68 -16.54 -18.75
CA LEU A 154 -6.18 -15.17 -18.81
C LEU A 154 -6.21 -14.62 -20.25
N HIS A 155 -5.23 -15.00 -21.07
CA HIS A 155 -5.19 -14.66 -22.49
C HIS A 155 -6.31 -15.33 -23.29
N GLU A 156 -6.56 -16.63 -23.07
CA GLU A 156 -7.67 -17.37 -23.70
C GLU A 156 -9.04 -16.80 -23.33
N LEU A 157 -9.19 -16.28 -22.11
CA LEU A 157 -10.40 -15.58 -21.68
C LEU A 157 -10.61 -14.22 -22.37
N GLY A 158 -9.62 -13.71 -23.09
CA GLY A 158 -9.65 -12.38 -23.72
C GLY A 158 -9.44 -11.22 -22.73
N ALA A 159 -9.00 -11.51 -21.50
CA ALA A 159 -8.84 -10.53 -20.42
C ALA A 159 -7.37 -10.10 -20.20
N LEU A 160 -6.46 -10.45 -21.12
CA LEU A 160 -5.07 -9.99 -21.14
C LEU A 160 -4.85 -8.97 -22.25
N THR A 161 -4.88 -7.69 -21.88
CA THR A 161 -4.73 -6.52 -22.78
C THR A 161 -3.84 -5.46 -22.13
N GLU A 162 -3.65 -4.32 -22.78
CA GLU A 162 -2.89 -3.20 -22.24
C GLU A 162 -3.53 -2.57 -20.99
N ARG A 163 -4.81 -2.87 -20.75
CA ARG A 163 -5.56 -2.46 -19.56
C ARG A 163 -5.37 -3.41 -18.38
N THR A 164 -4.79 -4.58 -18.60
CA THR A 164 -4.65 -5.62 -17.58
C THR A 164 -3.42 -5.34 -16.70
N VAL A 165 -3.62 -5.43 -15.40
CA VAL A 165 -2.59 -5.31 -14.37
C VAL A 165 -2.59 -6.59 -13.53
N VAL A 166 -1.49 -7.33 -13.56
CA VAL A 166 -1.35 -8.56 -12.77
C VAL A 166 -0.59 -8.29 -11.47
N VAL A 167 -1.11 -8.74 -10.35
CA VAL A 167 -0.41 -8.63 -9.05
C VAL A 167 0.45 -9.87 -8.83
N HIS A 168 1.65 -9.68 -8.28
CA HIS A 168 2.69 -10.68 -7.99
C HIS A 168 3.51 -11.14 -9.20
N ALA A 169 2.87 -11.86 -10.15
CA ALA A 169 3.51 -12.39 -11.36
C ALA A 169 4.75 -13.29 -11.12
N VAL A 170 4.86 -13.92 -9.94
CA VAL A 170 6.05 -14.70 -9.52
C VAL A 170 6.28 -15.95 -10.37
N GLY A 171 5.19 -16.65 -10.71
CA GLY A 171 5.21 -17.91 -11.44
C GLY A 171 5.36 -17.77 -12.95
N LEU A 172 5.37 -16.54 -13.49
CA LEU A 172 5.50 -16.33 -14.93
C LEU A 172 6.84 -16.84 -15.46
N THR A 173 6.77 -17.71 -16.46
CA THR A 173 7.92 -18.18 -17.25
C THR A 173 8.39 -17.11 -18.23
N ALA A 174 9.47 -17.39 -18.97
CA ALA A 174 9.93 -16.49 -20.05
C ALA A 174 8.82 -16.25 -21.09
N GLU A 175 8.11 -17.30 -21.50
CA GLU A 175 7.00 -17.23 -22.45
C GLU A 175 5.83 -16.42 -21.88
N GLY A 176 5.56 -16.56 -20.57
CA GLY A 176 4.56 -15.77 -19.87
C GLY A 176 4.90 -14.28 -19.86
N TRP A 177 6.14 -13.93 -19.49
CA TRP A 177 6.60 -12.53 -19.55
C TRP A 177 6.55 -11.94 -20.96
N ASP A 178 6.88 -12.73 -21.97
CA ASP A 178 6.79 -12.29 -23.37
C ASP A 178 5.34 -12.09 -23.82
N LEU A 179 4.41 -12.95 -23.38
CA LEU A 179 2.98 -12.76 -23.61
C LEU A 179 2.45 -11.51 -22.92
N LEU A 180 2.81 -11.28 -21.66
CA LEU A 180 2.47 -10.06 -20.90
C LEU A 180 2.92 -8.81 -21.66
N ARG A 181 4.18 -8.80 -22.14
CA ARG A 181 4.75 -7.69 -22.93
C ARG A 181 4.02 -7.47 -24.25
N ARG A 182 3.75 -8.52 -25.01
CA ARG A 182 3.03 -8.42 -26.30
C ARG A 182 1.61 -7.89 -26.13
N ALA A 183 0.94 -8.27 -25.04
CA ALA A 183 -0.38 -7.73 -24.69
C ALA A 183 -0.32 -6.27 -24.22
N GLY A 184 0.87 -5.72 -23.95
CA GLY A 184 1.04 -4.39 -23.38
C GLY A 184 0.57 -4.30 -21.92
N ALA A 185 0.34 -5.42 -21.23
CA ALA A 185 -0.11 -5.47 -19.84
C ALA A 185 0.98 -4.98 -18.86
N ALA A 186 0.62 -4.80 -17.60
CA ALA A 186 1.51 -4.36 -16.53
C ALA A 186 1.48 -5.31 -15.33
N ALA A 187 2.44 -5.16 -14.42
CA ALA A 187 2.49 -5.92 -13.17
C ALA A 187 2.64 -5.01 -11.94
N VAL A 188 2.07 -5.45 -10.80
CA VAL A 188 2.40 -4.93 -9.47
C VAL A 188 3.28 -5.94 -8.76
N TRP A 189 4.45 -5.50 -8.33
CA TRP A 189 5.44 -6.29 -7.63
C TRP A 189 5.33 -6.06 -6.12
N CYS A 190 5.11 -7.14 -5.36
CA CYS A 190 5.00 -7.14 -3.90
C CYS A 190 6.14 -7.97 -3.27
N PRO A 191 7.41 -7.50 -3.34
CA PRO A 191 8.55 -8.37 -3.12
C PRO A 191 8.58 -9.11 -1.78
N ARG A 192 8.27 -8.43 -0.68
CA ARG A 192 8.33 -9.01 0.67
C ARG A 192 7.22 -10.04 0.89
N SER A 193 6.00 -9.73 0.42
CA SER A 193 4.88 -10.69 0.41
C SER A 193 5.25 -11.94 -0.40
N ASN A 194 5.73 -11.76 -1.64
CA ASN A 194 6.13 -12.85 -2.53
C ASN A 194 7.13 -13.82 -1.84
N LEU A 195 8.16 -13.26 -1.18
CA LEU A 195 9.19 -14.07 -0.52
C LEU A 195 8.66 -14.83 0.69
N PHE A 196 7.78 -14.22 1.47
CA PHE A 196 7.18 -14.90 2.61
C PHE A 196 6.23 -16.01 2.16
N THR A 197 5.33 -15.70 1.23
CA THR A 197 4.27 -16.61 0.80
C THR A 197 4.81 -17.76 -0.03
N VAL A 198 5.63 -17.49 -1.06
CA VAL A 198 6.02 -18.51 -2.06
C VAL A 198 7.54 -18.66 -2.21
N GLY A 199 8.33 -18.06 -1.30
CA GLY A 199 9.78 -18.25 -1.22
C GLY A 199 10.58 -17.61 -2.36
N ARG A 200 9.92 -16.95 -3.31
CA ARG A 200 10.51 -16.36 -4.51
C ARG A 200 9.86 -15.03 -4.84
N THR A 201 10.60 -14.16 -5.50
CA THR A 201 10.08 -12.89 -6.03
C THR A 201 10.54 -12.69 -7.47
N LEU A 202 10.15 -11.58 -8.10
CA LEU A 202 10.52 -11.28 -9.48
C LEU A 202 12.04 -11.25 -9.64
N PRO A 203 12.60 -11.91 -10.67
CA PRO A 203 14.03 -11.90 -10.90
C PRO A 203 14.46 -10.50 -11.35
N ARG A 204 15.64 -10.06 -10.91
CA ARG A 204 16.19 -8.73 -11.24
C ARG A 204 16.15 -8.42 -12.73
N GLN A 205 16.44 -9.40 -13.59
CA GLN A 205 16.40 -9.23 -15.04
C GLN A 205 15.01 -8.80 -15.56
N VAL A 206 13.92 -9.27 -14.95
CA VAL A 206 12.56 -8.87 -15.33
C VAL A 206 12.28 -7.45 -14.84
N ILE A 207 12.65 -7.15 -13.59
CA ILE A 207 12.47 -5.83 -12.99
C ILE A 207 13.21 -4.76 -13.81
N ASP A 208 14.42 -5.08 -14.27
CA ASP A 208 15.28 -4.18 -15.05
C ASP A 208 14.98 -4.22 -16.56
N SER A 209 14.07 -5.10 -17.04
CA SER A 209 13.78 -5.28 -18.48
C SER A 209 12.96 -4.16 -19.12
N GLY A 210 12.46 -3.21 -18.33
CA GLY A 210 11.59 -2.12 -18.81
C GLY A 210 10.11 -2.49 -18.93
N VAL A 211 9.70 -3.68 -18.45
CA VAL A 211 8.28 -4.00 -18.26
C VAL A 211 7.63 -2.97 -17.33
N ARG A 212 6.36 -2.64 -17.59
CA ARG A 212 5.59 -1.71 -16.76
C ARG A 212 5.30 -2.35 -15.41
N ILE A 213 6.09 -1.97 -14.42
CA ILE A 213 6.01 -2.50 -13.05
C ILE A 213 5.77 -1.35 -12.07
N ALA A 214 4.83 -1.57 -11.14
CA ALA A 214 4.63 -0.76 -9.96
C ALA A 214 4.96 -1.55 -8.69
N LEU A 215 5.09 -0.87 -7.55
CA LEU A 215 5.35 -1.49 -6.24
C LEU A 215 4.06 -1.54 -5.42
N GLY A 216 3.82 -2.66 -4.75
CA GLY A 216 2.72 -2.84 -3.80
C GLY A 216 3.21 -3.45 -2.50
N THR A 217 2.53 -3.18 -1.38
CA THR A 217 2.81 -3.84 -0.09
C THR A 217 1.99 -5.09 0.13
N ASP A 218 0.90 -5.27 -0.62
CA ASP A 218 -0.08 -6.33 -0.38
C ASP A 218 -0.64 -6.22 1.06
N SER A 219 -0.68 -7.29 1.84
CA SER A 219 -1.33 -7.35 3.15
C SER A 219 -0.33 -7.60 4.28
N SER A 220 -0.70 -7.19 5.50
CA SER A 220 0.12 -7.57 6.67
C SER A 220 0.01 -9.04 7.06
N LEU A 221 -0.89 -9.81 6.41
CA LEU A 221 -0.95 -11.25 6.56
C LEU A 221 0.31 -11.92 5.99
N THR A 222 0.98 -11.29 5.02
CA THR A 222 2.17 -11.83 4.34
C THR A 222 3.43 -10.99 4.57
N SER A 223 3.29 -9.69 4.83
CA SER A 223 4.44 -8.79 5.03
C SER A 223 4.25 -7.85 6.23
N GLU A 224 5.16 -7.92 7.21
CA GLU A 224 5.23 -6.91 8.26
C GLU A 224 5.85 -5.61 7.73
N GLY A 225 5.47 -4.48 8.34
CA GLY A 225 5.95 -3.15 7.97
C GLY A 225 5.05 -2.36 7.02
N ASP A 226 5.63 -1.35 6.39
CA ASP A 226 4.96 -0.34 5.57
C ASP A 226 5.63 -0.16 4.20
N PHE A 227 5.13 0.79 3.39
CA PHE A 227 5.61 1.02 2.04
C PHE A 227 7.09 1.46 1.98
N LEU A 228 7.64 2.07 3.03
CA LEU A 228 9.06 2.40 3.07
C LEU A 228 9.92 1.14 3.19
N ASP A 229 9.48 0.13 3.94
CA ASP A 229 10.20 -1.15 4.02
C ASP A 229 10.20 -1.88 2.68
N GLU A 230 9.09 -1.79 1.95
CA GLU A 230 8.98 -2.31 0.58
C GLU A 230 9.94 -1.55 -0.37
N ILE A 231 10.04 -0.22 -0.26
CA ILE A 231 11.00 0.59 -1.02
C ILE A 231 12.45 0.19 -0.68
N GLN A 232 12.78 0.01 0.59
CA GLN A 232 14.14 -0.37 1.00
C GLN A 232 14.49 -1.77 0.49
N PHE A 233 13.53 -2.70 0.51
CA PHE A 233 13.71 -4.02 -0.10
C PHE A 233 13.90 -3.91 -1.61
N ALA A 234 13.07 -3.14 -2.32
CA ALA A 234 13.21 -2.93 -3.75
C ALA A 234 14.57 -2.32 -4.12
N LYS A 235 15.09 -1.38 -3.31
CA LYS A 235 16.41 -0.75 -3.51
C LYS A 235 17.57 -1.72 -3.38
N SER A 236 17.45 -2.78 -2.58
CA SER A 236 18.50 -3.82 -2.49
C SER A 236 18.53 -4.72 -3.72
N MET A 237 17.42 -4.79 -4.46
CA MET A 237 17.23 -5.67 -5.62
C MET A 237 17.50 -4.98 -6.97
N THR A 238 17.20 -3.68 -7.09
CA THR A 238 17.30 -2.96 -8.37
C THR A 238 17.59 -1.47 -8.21
N ALA A 239 18.33 -0.91 -9.17
CA ALA A 239 18.49 0.54 -9.31
C ALA A 239 17.19 1.25 -9.78
N CYS A 240 16.23 0.50 -10.33
CA CYS A 240 14.95 1.03 -10.80
C CYS A 240 13.93 1.26 -9.67
N ALA A 241 14.22 0.87 -8.43
CA ALA A 241 13.30 0.95 -7.28
C ALA A 241 12.63 2.33 -7.14
N ARG A 242 13.40 3.42 -7.28
CA ARG A 242 12.88 4.79 -7.21
C ARG A 242 11.87 5.09 -8.32
N LYS A 243 12.17 4.66 -9.56
CA LYS A 243 11.28 4.85 -10.70
C LYS A 243 9.99 4.04 -10.52
N ILE A 244 10.10 2.80 -10.06
CA ILE A 244 8.96 1.91 -9.81
C ILE A 244 8.04 2.49 -8.72
N ALA A 245 8.60 2.93 -7.59
CA ALA A 245 7.83 3.44 -6.45
C ALA A 245 7.17 4.81 -6.70
N ILE A 246 7.75 5.67 -7.55
CA ILE A 246 7.22 7.03 -7.80
C ILE A 246 6.39 7.08 -9.08
N GLN A 247 6.88 6.48 -10.16
CA GLN A 247 6.29 6.63 -11.49
C GLN A 247 5.53 5.38 -11.94
N GLY A 248 5.92 4.19 -11.48
CA GLY A 248 5.33 2.92 -11.90
C GLY A 248 3.83 2.90 -11.65
N ALA A 249 3.38 3.25 -10.45
CA ALA A 249 1.98 3.18 -10.07
C ALA A 249 1.05 4.06 -10.93
N HIS A 250 1.46 5.29 -11.29
CA HIS A 250 0.63 6.16 -12.15
C HIS A 250 0.45 5.59 -13.57
N ASP A 251 1.48 4.95 -14.11
CA ASP A 251 1.40 4.28 -15.41
C ASP A 251 0.55 3.00 -15.32
N VAL A 252 0.87 2.14 -14.36
CA VAL A 252 0.21 0.84 -14.17
C VAL A 252 -1.28 0.99 -13.83
N LEU A 253 -1.62 1.88 -12.90
CA LEU A 253 -3.00 2.09 -12.46
C LEU A 253 -3.78 3.09 -13.33
N ARG A 254 -3.14 3.71 -14.34
CA ARG A 254 -3.75 4.73 -15.19
C ARG A 254 -4.38 5.88 -14.40
N THR A 255 -3.82 6.20 -13.23
CA THR A 255 -4.31 7.28 -12.37
C THR A 255 -3.68 8.61 -12.76
N PRO A 256 -4.43 9.73 -12.70
CA PRO A 256 -3.85 11.04 -12.95
C PRO A 256 -2.77 11.36 -11.92
N LYS A 257 -1.77 12.14 -12.32
CA LYS A 257 -0.79 12.71 -11.39
C LYS A 257 -1.44 13.84 -10.62
N HIS A 258 -1.55 13.70 -9.30
CA HIS A 258 -2.10 14.72 -8.42
C HIS A 258 -0.99 15.73 -8.06
N ARG A 259 -1.00 16.90 -8.70
CA ARG A 259 0.03 17.94 -8.43
C ARG A 259 -0.07 18.53 -7.02
N GLY A 260 -1.22 18.41 -6.37
CA GLY A 260 -1.43 18.82 -4.97
C GLY A 260 -0.91 17.81 -3.93
N ASP A 261 -0.44 16.65 -4.37
CA ASP A 261 0.06 15.59 -3.52
C ASP A 261 1.59 15.53 -3.54
N TRP A 262 2.19 15.73 -2.37
CA TRP A 262 3.64 15.69 -2.25
C TRP A 262 4.07 15.42 -0.81
N ILE A 263 5.32 15.00 -0.67
CA ILE A 263 5.96 14.75 0.62
C ILE A 263 7.24 15.56 0.73
N ALA A 264 7.63 15.91 1.95
CA ALA A 264 8.97 16.38 2.27
C ALA A 264 9.67 15.31 3.13
N THR A 265 10.84 14.86 2.69
CA THR A 265 11.65 13.86 3.41
C THR A 265 13.13 14.18 3.26
N ARG A 266 13.98 13.77 4.21
CA ARG A 266 15.43 13.97 4.10
C ARG A 266 15.99 13.25 2.88
N ARG A 267 15.55 12.00 2.66
CA ARG A 267 16.01 11.13 1.57
C ARG A 267 14.91 10.18 1.13
N PHE A 268 14.94 9.80 -0.15
CA PHE A 268 14.03 8.80 -0.69
C PHE A 268 14.13 7.44 0.05
N GLY A 269 12.99 6.98 0.57
CA GLY A 269 12.86 5.76 1.37
C GLY A 269 12.99 5.96 2.88
N GLU A 270 13.10 7.20 3.35
CA GLU A 270 13.01 7.55 4.78
C GLU A 270 11.62 8.13 5.11
N ALA A 271 11.24 8.05 6.39
CA ALA A 271 9.97 8.58 6.88
C ALA A 271 9.80 10.07 6.53
N PRO A 272 8.63 10.47 6.02
CA PRO A 272 8.39 11.87 5.67
C PRO A 272 8.31 12.74 6.92
N GLU A 273 8.79 13.98 6.79
CA GLU A 273 8.53 15.04 7.78
C GLU A 273 7.26 15.83 7.45
N LEU A 274 6.77 15.74 6.21
CA LEU A 274 5.52 16.39 5.78
C LEU A 274 4.85 15.52 4.71
N VAL A 275 3.54 15.34 4.81
CA VAL A 275 2.70 14.78 3.75
C VAL A 275 1.56 15.73 3.47
N VAL A 276 1.43 16.16 2.21
CA VAL A 276 0.38 17.03 1.72
C VAL A 276 -0.46 16.26 0.71
N ILE A 277 -1.79 16.29 0.89
CA ILE A 277 -2.76 15.65 -0.01
C ILE A 277 -3.79 16.70 -0.39
N ASP A 278 -3.99 16.91 -1.69
CA ASP A 278 -4.88 17.96 -2.23
C ASP A 278 -4.60 19.36 -1.64
N GLY A 279 -3.33 19.66 -1.35
CA GLY A 279 -2.91 20.95 -0.79
C GLY A 279 -3.10 21.09 0.72
N GLU A 280 -3.59 20.06 1.42
CA GLU A 280 -3.76 20.05 2.87
C GLU A 280 -2.67 19.22 3.56
N ILE A 281 -2.15 19.71 4.69
CA ILE A 281 -1.19 18.98 5.52
C ILE A 281 -1.93 17.84 6.23
N ARG A 282 -1.54 16.60 5.93
CA ARG A 282 -2.10 15.37 6.55
C ARG A 282 -1.18 14.75 7.59
N LEU A 283 0.13 14.93 7.43
CA LEU A 283 1.16 14.51 8.37
C LEU A 283 2.22 15.59 8.47
N ILE A 284 2.69 15.88 9.67
CA ILE A 284 3.79 16.82 9.94
C ILE A 284 4.68 16.30 11.08
N SER A 285 5.99 16.50 10.97
CA SER A 285 6.93 16.18 12.06
C SER A 285 6.80 17.21 13.19
N PRO A 286 7.14 16.85 14.44
CA PRO A 286 7.20 17.83 15.53
C PRO A 286 8.11 19.03 15.21
N LYS A 287 9.23 18.80 14.48
CA LYS A 287 10.16 19.86 14.05
C LYS A 287 9.45 20.91 13.19
N LEU A 288 8.59 20.50 12.25
CA LEU A 288 7.86 21.41 11.37
C LEU A 288 6.58 21.95 12.01
N ALA A 289 6.00 21.24 12.97
CA ALA A 289 4.76 21.64 13.63
C ALA A 289 4.88 22.97 14.40
N LYS A 290 6.09 23.37 14.81
CA LYS A 290 6.35 24.69 15.42
C LYS A 290 5.95 25.89 14.53
N TYR A 291 5.82 25.69 13.21
CA TYR A 291 5.37 26.73 12.28
C TYR A 291 3.84 26.83 12.18
N LEU A 292 3.11 25.83 12.69
CA LEU A 292 1.66 25.82 12.63
C LEU A 292 1.06 26.83 13.62
N PRO A 293 0.02 27.58 13.21
CA PRO A 293 -0.81 28.31 14.16
C PRO A 293 -1.47 27.37 15.16
N GLN A 294 -1.66 27.82 16.41
CA GLN A 294 -2.27 27.02 17.48
C GLN A 294 -3.62 26.39 17.07
N SER A 295 -4.46 27.15 16.36
CA SER A 295 -5.77 26.66 15.87
C SER A 295 -5.66 25.50 14.88
N VAL A 296 -4.54 25.39 14.16
CA VAL A 296 -4.27 24.28 13.23
C VAL A 296 -3.67 23.10 13.98
N CYS A 297 -2.78 23.35 14.95
CA CYS A 297 -2.19 22.30 15.80
C CYS A 297 -3.25 21.43 16.48
N GLU A 298 -4.38 22.01 16.90
CA GLU A 298 -5.49 21.30 17.55
C GLU A 298 -6.13 20.21 16.68
N CYS A 299 -5.95 20.27 15.36
CA CYS A 299 -6.43 19.24 14.44
C CYS A 299 -5.48 18.04 14.31
N PHE A 300 -4.30 18.08 14.91
CA PHE A 300 -3.28 17.05 14.78
C PHE A 300 -3.05 16.28 16.07
N HIS A 301 -2.93 14.96 15.95
CA HIS A 301 -2.62 14.08 17.06
C HIS A 301 -1.33 13.31 16.83
N ARG A 302 -0.58 13.12 17.92
CA ARG A 302 0.68 12.39 17.89
C ARG A 302 0.43 10.89 17.73
N ILE A 303 1.20 10.28 16.84
CA ILE A 303 1.28 8.84 16.65
C ILE A 303 2.74 8.43 16.47
N GLN A 304 3.10 7.29 17.04
CA GLN A 304 4.39 6.65 16.84
C GLN A 304 4.18 5.16 16.60
N VAL A 305 4.90 4.61 15.62
CA VAL A 305 4.89 3.18 15.32
C VAL A 305 6.29 2.65 15.54
N GLU A 306 6.50 2.00 16.69
CA GLU A 306 7.75 1.38 17.16
C GLU A 306 9.05 2.09 16.73
N ASP A 307 9.68 1.62 15.66
CA ASP A 307 10.96 2.04 15.08
C ASP A 307 10.87 3.26 14.14
N ARG A 308 9.68 3.86 13.99
CA ARG A 308 9.46 5.11 13.24
C ARG A 308 9.49 6.33 14.19
N PRO A 309 9.99 7.49 13.72
CA PRO A 309 9.86 8.74 14.46
C PRO A 309 8.40 9.06 14.77
N ALA A 310 8.15 9.69 15.92
CA ALA A 310 6.84 10.23 16.21
C ALA A 310 6.49 11.37 15.25
N VAL A 311 5.25 11.37 14.76
CA VAL A 311 4.70 12.40 13.87
C VAL A 311 3.34 12.84 14.38
N LEU A 312 2.86 13.94 13.83
CA LEU A 312 1.53 14.49 14.06
C LEU A 312 0.71 14.25 12.80
N VAL A 313 -0.46 13.61 12.93
CA VAL A 313 -1.38 13.35 11.81
C VAL A 313 -2.70 14.07 12.03
N ARG A 314 -3.30 14.56 10.94
CA ARG A 314 -4.63 15.19 10.96
C ARG A 314 -5.73 14.12 11.06
N TRP A 315 -5.76 13.43 12.20
CA TRP A 315 -6.70 12.37 12.56
C TRP A 315 -6.91 12.31 14.07
N ASP A 316 -8.08 11.91 14.55
CA ASP A 316 -8.33 11.67 15.98
C ASP A 316 -7.71 10.32 16.41
N VAL A 317 -6.40 10.35 16.64
CA VAL A 317 -5.63 9.17 17.08
C VAL A 317 -6.06 8.68 18.47
N PRO A 318 -6.32 9.55 19.48
CA PRO A 318 -6.82 9.11 20.78
C PRO A 318 -8.12 8.32 20.70
N ALA A 319 -9.14 8.83 20.00
CA ALA A 319 -10.41 8.12 19.85
C ALA A 319 -10.21 6.80 19.09
N LEU A 320 -9.40 6.81 18.02
CA LEU A 320 -9.10 5.59 17.25
C LEU A 320 -8.43 4.51 18.11
N LEU A 321 -7.46 4.89 18.95
CA LEU A 321 -6.78 3.98 19.87
C LEU A 321 -7.74 3.44 20.93
N GLU A 322 -8.59 4.29 21.52
CA GLU A 322 -9.58 3.90 22.51
C GLU A 322 -10.57 2.88 21.92
N GLU A 323 -11.16 3.19 20.77
CA GLU A 323 -12.13 2.31 20.11
C GLU A 323 -11.50 0.98 19.70
N THR A 324 -10.29 0.99 19.17
CA THR A 324 -9.58 -0.23 18.73
C THR A 324 -9.17 -1.09 19.93
N SER A 325 -8.79 -0.45 21.05
CA SER A 325 -8.35 -1.13 22.28
C SER A 325 -9.45 -1.92 22.99
N ARG A 326 -10.72 -1.69 22.64
CA ARG A 326 -11.86 -2.53 23.06
C ARG A 326 -11.78 -3.96 22.49
N TYR A 327 -10.99 -4.16 21.44
CA TYR A 327 -10.86 -5.43 20.71
C TYR A 327 -9.43 -5.98 20.74
N LEU A 328 -8.43 -5.14 20.57
CA LEU A 328 -7.02 -5.53 20.47
C LEU A 328 -6.15 -4.69 21.40
N ASN A 329 -5.43 -5.35 22.32
CA ASN A 329 -4.44 -4.71 23.16
C ASN A 329 -3.26 -5.67 23.40
N PRO A 330 -2.01 -5.34 23.00
CA PRO A 330 -1.60 -4.10 22.35
C PRO A 330 -2.08 -3.98 20.91
N ILE A 331 -2.19 -2.74 20.41
CA ILE A 331 -2.45 -2.44 19.00
C ILE A 331 -1.14 -2.52 18.24
N ARG A 332 -1.11 -3.35 17.19
CA ARG A 332 0.02 -3.44 16.27
C ARG A 332 -0.43 -3.08 14.86
N LEU A 333 0.39 -2.29 14.16
CA LEU A 333 0.19 -1.92 12.78
C LEU A 333 1.24 -2.60 11.92
N ALA A 334 0.82 -3.61 11.15
CA ALA A 334 1.67 -4.50 10.37
C ALA A 334 2.86 -5.06 11.18
N GLY A 335 2.56 -5.61 12.36
CA GLY A 335 3.53 -6.21 13.29
C GLY A 335 4.15 -5.24 14.30
N ARG A 336 4.15 -3.93 14.02
CA ARG A 336 4.84 -2.92 14.86
C ARG A 336 3.93 -2.32 15.91
N LEU A 337 4.44 -2.12 17.13
CA LEU A 337 3.67 -1.53 18.23
C LEU A 337 3.26 -0.09 17.91
N VAL A 338 1.99 0.25 18.12
CA VAL A 338 1.50 1.64 18.02
C VAL A 338 1.46 2.27 19.41
N CYS A 339 2.10 3.43 19.55
CA CYS A 339 2.10 4.25 20.75
C CYS A 339 1.36 5.58 20.49
N GLY A 340 0.38 5.89 21.34
CA GLY A 340 -0.29 7.20 21.39
C GLY A 340 0.35 8.14 22.43
N ALA A 341 -0.22 9.34 22.58
CA ALA A 341 0.25 10.37 23.52
C ALA A 341 0.25 9.94 25.02
N GLY A 342 -0.30 8.78 25.37
CA GLY A 342 -0.42 8.26 26.74
C GLY A 342 0.76 7.42 27.26
N CYS A 343 1.78 7.09 26.46
CA CYS A 343 2.90 6.24 26.89
C CYS A 343 4.11 7.00 27.53
N HIS A 344 3.87 8.19 28.12
CA HIS A 344 4.76 9.05 28.97
C HIS A 344 5.96 9.79 28.31
N PRO A 345 6.46 10.93 28.89
CA PRO A 345 5.78 12.24 29.02
C PRO A 345 6.62 13.44 28.48
N ALA A 346 5.97 14.62 28.34
CA ALA A 346 6.49 15.99 28.14
C ALA A 346 7.13 16.30 26.75
N ALA A 347 7.00 17.47 26.12
CA ALA A 347 6.37 18.75 26.41
C ALA A 347 5.88 19.35 25.06
N GLY A 348 5.09 20.43 25.13
CA GLY A 348 4.29 20.99 24.02
C GLY A 348 5.02 21.25 22.70
N CYS A 349 4.20 21.19 21.63
CA CYS A 349 4.49 21.45 20.22
C CYS A 349 5.88 21.08 19.72
#